data_AF-A0A5B9PAC2-F1
#
_entry.id   AF-A0A5B9PAC2-F1
#
_cell.length_a   1.000
_cell.length_b   1.000
_cell.length_c   1.000
_cell.angle_alpha   90.00
_cell.angle_beta   90.00
_cell.angle_gamma   90.00
#
_symmetry.space_group_name_H-M   'P 1'
#
loop_
_entity.id
_entity.type
_entity.pdbx_description
1 polymer ?
#
loop_
_entity_poly.entity_id
_entity_poly.type
_entity_poly.pdbx_seq_one_letter_code
_entity_poly.pdbx_strand_id
1 'polypeptide(L)'
;MKKFFFPLAMLLALGVAMVPAGDRVHADDFIDLDLTNVAPATRGIFRRAEQFWESRIQGYSDSLPANIRSQLTGRLQITAETIAIDGVGGILGQAGPDTIAQSAVTIGNPADGRVHFTTVPLTGTMSFDIFDAGRADFESTVFHEMAHVLGFGTLWTLNGINDGANNQGLLQARPGGFQYVGRNALLGFRSESGHHRANYVPTENGGGAGTALGHWAGGTSPNWFFAPANGSRAELMTGFATGAPSFVSEATWGAMADVGWAVEGINPNDGSFTNSTFGTSPFPKSYRGAAFNQFSAVPEPSSIAFIGLGMLGLIARRKRA
;
A
#
# COMPACT_ATOMS: atom_id res chain seq x y z
N MET A 1 -75.93 27.94 14.25
CA MET A 1 -74.47 27.68 14.15
C MET A 1 -74.14 27.36 12.69
N LYS A 2 -73.60 28.32 11.94
CA LYS A 2 -73.23 28.17 10.52
C LYS A 2 -71.80 27.63 10.46
N LYS A 3 -71.59 26.47 9.82
CA LYS A 3 -70.26 25.88 9.59
C LYS A 3 -69.75 26.38 8.23
N PHE A 4 -68.61 27.04 8.23
CA PHE A 4 -67.89 27.47 7.02
C PHE A 4 -67.10 26.29 6.45
N PHE A 5 -67.24 26.06 5.14
CA PHE A 5 -66.38 25.19 4.34
C PHE A 5 -65.18 26.01 3.84
N PHE A 6 -63.98 25.44 3.92
CA PHE A 6 -62.80 25.90 3.17
C PHE A 6 -62.41 24.81 2.15
N PRO A 7 -62.03 25.15 0.90
CA PRO A 7 -61.64 24.17 -0.09
C PRO A 7 -60.18 23.75 0.09
N LEU A 8 -59.92 22.46 -0.16
CA LEU A 8 -58.59 21.86 -0.15
C LEU A 8 -57.82 22.28 -1.42
N ALA A 9 -56.77 23.10 -1.26
CA ALA A 9 -55.84 23.40 -2.34
C ALA A 9 -54.95 22.18 -2.59
N MET A 10 -55.06 21.62 -3.80
CA MET A 10 -54.20 20.55 -4.29
C MET A 10 -52.83 21.14 -4.64
N LEU A 11 -51.85 20.94 -3.78
CA LEU A 11 -50.46 21.36 -3.99
C LEU A 11 -49.79 20.37 -4.95
N LEU A 12 -49.52 20.81 -6.18
CA LEU A 12 -48.73 20.07 -7.16
C LEU A 12 -47.26 20.11 -6.71
N ALA A 13 -46.77 19.04 -6.09
CA ALA A 13 -45.37 18.92 -5.73
C ALA A 13 -44.55 18.67 -7.01
N LEU A 14 -43.87 19.70 -7.53
CA LEU A 14 -42.76 19.51 -8.46
C LEU A 14 -41.65 18.78 -7.68
N GLY A 15 -41.54 17.48 -7.89
CA GLY A 15 -40.37 16.72 -7.49
C GLY A 15 -39.16 17.21 -8.29
N VAL A 16 -38.35 18.07 -7.69
CA VAL A 16 -36.97 18.25 -8.13
C VAL A 16 -36.29 16.91 -7.87
N ALA A 17 -36.06 16.13 -8.93
CA ALA A 17 -35.16 14.99 -8.87
C ALA A 17 -33.80 15.53 -8.43
N MET A 18 -33.43 15.22 -7.20
CA MET A 18 -32.09 15.46 -6.69
C MET A 18 -31.17 14.57 -7.54
N VAL A 19 -30.48 15.17 -8.49
CA VAL A 19 -29.34 14.53 -9.15
C VAL A 19 -28.41 14.11 -8.00
N PRO A 20 -28.03 12.81 -7.88
CA PRO A 20 -27.11 12.41 -6.83
C PRO A 20 -25.86 13.27 -6.96
N ALA A 21 -25.43 13.85 -5.83
CA ALA A 21 -24.23 14.67 -5.77
C ALA A 21 -23.10 13.90 -6.47
N GLY A 22 -22.59 14.47 -7.55
CA GLY A 22 -21.59 13.82 -8.38
C GLY A 22 -20.35 13.45 -7.58
N ASP A 23 -19.73 12.35 -8.00
CA ASP A 23 -18.45 11.81 -7.58
C ASP A 23 -17.35 12.90 -7.55
N ARG A 24 -17.23 13.65 -6.45
CA ARG A 24 -16.16 14.63 -6.23
C ARG A 24 -15.69 14.59 -4.78
N VAL A 25 -14.58 13.87 -4.58
CA VAL A 25 -13.36 14.22 -3.83
C VAL A 25 -13.58 15.19 -2.66
N HIS A 26 -13.31 14.77 -1.41
CA HIS A 26 -13.18 15.76 -0.35
C HIS A 26 -11.97 16.64 -0.71
N ALA A 27 -12.12 17.96 -0.62
CA ALA A 27 -11.12 18.91 -1.11
C ALA A 27 -9.73 18.75 -0.43
N ASP A 28 -9.69 18.02 0.68
CA ASP A 28 -8.52 17.79 1.54
C ASP A 28 -7.90 16.39 1.36
N ASP A 29 -8.45 15.52 0.50
CA ASP A 29 -7.92 14.17 0.25
C ASP A 29 -6.63 14.25 -0.58
N PHE A 30 -5.59 13.52 -0.15
CA PHE A 30 -4.34 13.42 -0.93
C PHE A 30 -4.46 12.32 -1.99
N ILE A 31 -5.27 11.28 -1.75
CA ILE A 31 -5.60 10.27 -2.74
C ILE A 31 -6.77 10.81 -3.56
N ASP A 32 -6.58 10.92 -4.87
CA ASP A 32 -7.64 11.28 -5.82
C ASP A 32 -8.07 10.02 -6.57
N LEU A 33 -9.08 9.34 -6.01
CA LEU A 33 -9.52 8.03 -6.49
C LEU A 33 -10.64 8.12 -7.54
N ASP A 34 -10.32 7.69 -8.77
CA ASP A 34 -11.26 7.52 -9.89
C ASP A 34 -11.89 6.12 -9.83
N LEU A 35 -13.21 6.10 -9.62
CA LEU A 35 -14.04 4.90 -9.52
C LEU A 35 -14.98 4.71 -10.73
N THR A 36 -14.74 5.44 -11.83
CA THR A 36 -15.61 5.42 -13.01
C THR A 36 -15.81 3.98 -13.53
N ASN A 37 -14.74 3.19 -13.56
CA ASN A 37 -14.72 1.81 -14.05
C ASN A 37 -14.86 0.75 -12.94
N VAL A 38 -15.23 1.17 -11.72
CA VAL A 38 -15.51 0.25 -10.61
C VAL A 38 -16.99 -0.06 -10.55
N ALA A 39 -17.32 -1.36 -10.42
CA ALA A 39 -18.67 -1.85 -10.23
C ALA A 39 -19.39 -1.08 -9.10
N PRO A 40 -20.59 -0.50 -9.35
CA PRO A 40 -21.24 0.39 -8.37
C PRO A 40 -21.40 -0.21 -6.96
N ALA A 41 -21.66 -1.52 -6.88
CA ALA A 41 -21.85 -2.22 -5.62
C ALA A 41 -20.59 -2.29 -4.73
N THR A 42 -19.39 -2.20 -5.32
CA THR A 42 -18.11 -2.31 -4.59
C THR A 42 -17.46 -0.97 -4.32
N ARG A 43 -17.88 0.14 -4.95
CA ARG A 43 -17.29 1.48 -4.78
C ARG A 43 -17.12 1.91 -3.32
N GLY A 44 -18.04 1.53 -2.44
CA GLY A 44 -17.93 1.82 -1.01
C GLY A 44 -16.73 1.18 -0.31
N ILE A 45 -16.20 0.06 -0.83
CA ILE A 45 -15.00 -0.62 -0.32
C ILE A 45 -13.76 0.21 -0.64
N PHE A 46 -13.66 0.70 -1.88
CA PHE A 46 -12.55 1.53 -2.35
C PHE A 46 -12.45 2.85 -1.58
N ARG A 47 -13.59 3.50 -1.30
CA ARG A 47 -13.62 4.71 -0.45
C ARG A 47 -13.20 4.43 1.00
N ARG A 48 -13.46 3.23 1.54
CA ARG A 48 -12.95 2.86 2.87
C ARG A 48 -11.45 2.59 2.85
N ALA A 49 -10.90 2.04 1.77
CA ALA A 49 -9.46 1.86 1.62
C ALA A 49 -8.74 3.22 1.56
N GLU A 50 -9.27 4.16 0.78
CA GLU A 50 -8.81 5.56 0.71
C GLU A 50 -8.79 6.19 2.11
N GLN A 51 -9.94 6.23 2.79
CA GLN A 51 -10.07 6.75 4.14
C GLN A 51 -9.13 6.07 5.15
N PHE A 52 -8.89 4.76 4.99
CA PHE A 52 -8.00 4.02 5.87
C PHE A 52 -6.56 4.49 5.72
N TRP A 53 -6.03 4.58 4.50
CA TRP A 53 -4.66 5.02 4.27
C TRP A 53 -4.49 6.51 4.60
N GLU A 54 -5.48 7.35 4.29
CA GLU A 54 -5.50 8.78 4.65
C GLU A 54 -5.66 9.04 6.15
N SER A 55 -6.14 8.06 6.92
CA SER A 55 -6.24 8.20 8.38
C SER A 55 -4.88 8.40 9.06
N ARG A 56 -3.78 8.05 8.39
CA ARG A 56 -2.42 8.31 8.89
C ARG A 56 -1.51 8.93 7.84
N ILE A 57 -1.69 8.69 6.55
CA ILE A 57 -0.88 9.37 5.53
C ILE A 57 -1.50 10.73 5.25
N GLN A 58 -0.75 11.78 5.57
CA GLN A 58 -1.17 13.17 5.46
C GLN A 58 -0.80 13.80 4.09
N GLY A 59 -0.22 12.99 3.19
CA GLY A 59 0.34 13.41 1.90
C GLY A 59 1.84 13.18 1.81
N TYR A 60 2.48 13.76 0.80
CA TYR A 60 3.93 13.65 0.59
C TYR A 60 4.72 14.35 1.69
N SER A 61 5.86 13.78 2.09
CA SER A 61 6.70 14.38 3.13
C SER A 61 7.37 15.67 2.68
N ASP A 62 7.36 16.70 3.53
CA ASP A 62 8.13 17.92 3.33
C ASP A 62 9.65 17.69 3.35
N SER A 63 10.10 16.54 3.86
CA SER A 63 11.50 16.11 3.81
C SER A 63 11.96 15.67 2.42
N LEU A 64 11.05 15.56 1.45
CA LEU A 64 11.40 15.20 0.09
C LEU A 64 12.32 16.25 -0.56
N PRO A 65 13.28 15.82 -1.41
CA PRO A 65 14.13 16.72 -2.17
C PRO A 65 13.33 17.78 -2.94
N ALA A 66 13.81 19.02 -2.95
CA ALA A 66 13.11 20.16 -3.56
C ALA A 66 12.77 19.92 -5.06
N ASN A 67 13.62 19.20 -5.78
CA ASN A 67 13.41 18.85 -7.19
C ASN A 67 12.31 17.79 -7.41
N ILE A 68 11.98 16.96 -6.41
CA ILE A 68 10.77 16.13 -6.43
C ILE A 68 9.57 16.98 -6.08
N ARG A 69 9.65 17.80 -5.01
CA ARG A 69 8.51 18.60 -4.53
C ARG A 69 7.92 19.51 -5.61
N SER A 70 8.74 20.03 -6.53
CA SER A 70 8.25 20.82 -7.67
C SER A 70 7.45 20.03 -8.72
N GLN A 71 7.55 18.69 -8.72
CA GLN A 71 6.81 17.79 -9.61
C GLN A 71 5.50 17.28 -8.99
N LEU A 72 5.33 17.46 -7.67
CA LEU A 72 4.15 16.99 -6.96
C LEU A 72 2.98 17.95 -7.22
N THR A 73 1.83 17.39 -7.56
CA THR A 73 0.56 18.12 -7.69
C THR A 73 -0.14 18.32 -6.35
N GLY A 74 0.44 17.79 -5.26
CA GLY A 74 -0.17 17.70 -3.93
C GLY A 74 -1.13 16.52 -3.77
N ARG A 75 -1.41 15.77 -4.85
CA ARG A 75 -2.29 14.60 -4.85
C ARG A 75 -1.63 13.41 -5.53
N LEU A 76 -2.08 12.21 -5.18
CA LEU A 76 -1.79 10.95 -5.86
C LEU A 76 -3.06 10.53 -6.59
N GLN A 77 -3.03 10.49 -7.92
CA GLN A 77 -4.19 10.05 -8.70
C GLN A 77 -4.19 8.52 -8.80
N ILE A 78 -5.28 7.88 -8.39
CA ILE A 78 -5.43 6.44 -8.49
C ILE A 78 -6.64 6.11 -9.34
N THR A 79 -6.45 5.34 -10.41
CA THR A 79 -7.56 4.77 -11.19
C THR A 79 -7.84 3.37 -10.70
N ALA A 80 -9.06 3.11 -10.25
CA ALA A 80 -9.50 1.76 -9.92
C ALA A 80 -10.43 1.21 -10.99
N GLU A 81 -10.34 -0.09 -11.23
CA GLU A 81 -11.21 -0.80 -12.15
C GLU A 81 -11.58 -2.19 -11.63
N THR A 82 -12.79 -2.64 -11.97
CA THR A 82 -13.22 -4.03 -11.80
C THR A 82 -13.44 -4.63 -13.17
N ILE A 83 -12.58 -5.57 -13.55
CA ILE A 83 -12.55 -6.19 -14.88
C ILE A 83 -12.59 -7.71 -14.74
N ALA A 84 -12.83 -8.44 -15.82
CA ALA A 84 -12.58 -9.89 -15.81
C ALA A 84 -11.07 -10.11 -15.96
N ILE A 85 -10.44 -10.84 -15.03
CA ILE A 85 -9.00 -11.14 -15.07
C ILE A 85 -8.79 -12.62 -15.41
N ASP A 86 -9.15 -13.53 -14.51
CA ASP A 86 -8.98 -14.98 -14.68
C ASP A 86 -10.16 -15.81 -14.15
N GLY A 87 -11.18 -15.18 -13.58
CA GLY A 87 -12.38 -15.85 -13.10
C GLY A 87 -12.46 -15.81 -11.58
N VAL A 88 -13.00 -16.89 -10.98
CA VAL A 88 -13.09 -16.98 -9.52
C VAL A 88 -11.79 -17.52 -8.95
N GLY A 89 -11.18 -16.78 -8.03
CA GLY A 89 -9.88 -17.10 -7.45
C GLY A 89 -8.72 -16.91 -8.43
N GLY A 90 -7.51 -17.26 -8.02
CA GLY A 90 -6.33 -16.87 -8.78
C GLY A 90 -5.99 -15.41 -8.48
N ILE A 91 -6.13 -14.53 -9.48
CA ILE A 91 -5.81 -13.11 -9.34
C ILE A 91 -7.00 -12.34 -8.74
N LEU A 92 -6.92 -12.05 -7.44
CA LEU A 92 -7.95 -11.25 -6.77
C LEU A 92 -7.87 -9.76 -7.12
N GLY A 93 -6.65 -9.26 -7.29
CA GLY A 93 -6.34 -7.89 -7.61
C GLY A 93 -4.86 -7.72 -7.96
N GLN A 94 -4.53 -6.58 -8.55
CA GLN A 94 -3.16 -6.17 -8.84
C GLN A 94 -3.11 -4.63 -8.87
N ALA A 95 -2.05 -4.04 -8.33
CA ALA A 95 -1.97 -2.59 -8.27
C ALA A 95 -0.56 -2.04 -8.09
N GLY A 96 -0.31 -0.86 -8.67
CA GLY A 96 1.00 -0.23 -8.55
C GLY A 96 1.06 1.17 -9.16
N PRO A 97 2.20 1.84 -9.02
CA PRO A 97 2.43 3.13 -9.66
C PRO A 97 2.49 3.00 -11.19
N ASP A 98 1.86 3.93 -11.88
CA ASP A 98 1.97 4.10 -13.35
C ASP A 98 3.08 5.10 -13.67
N THR A 99 3.16 6.17 -12.88
CA THR A 99 4.18 7.21 -13.02
C THR A 99 4.79 7.54 -11.67
N ILE A 100 6.06 7.96 -11.70
CA ILE A 100 6.86 8.24 -10.51
C ILE A 100 7.59 9.58 -10.67
N ALA A 101 7.84 10.25 -9.54
CA ALA A 101 8.84 11.32 -9.45
C ALA A 101 10.09 10.75 -8.79
N GLN A 102 11.25 10.98 -9.41
CA GLN A 102 12.55 10.51 -8.91
C GLN A 102 13.55 11.65 -8.78
N SER A 103 14.31 11.65 -7.69
CA SER A 103 15.49 12.47 -7.46
C SER A 103 16.72 11.60 -7.33
N ALA A 104 17.84 12.08 -7.84
CA ALA A 104 19.15 11.50 -7.71
C ALA A 104 20.09 12.56 -7.14
N VAL A 105 20.56 12.37 -5.91
CA VAL A 105 21.44 13.31 -5.22
C VAL A 105 22.80 12.65 -4.98
N THR A 106 23.87 13.22 -5.54
CA THR A 106 25.23 12.77 -5.25
C THR A 106 25.54 12.98 -3.78
N ILE A 107 26.07 11.94 -3.13
CA ILE A 107 26.41 11.95 -1.70
C ILE A 107 27.89 11.64 -1.51
N GLY A 108 28.54 12.36 -0.59
CA GLY A 108 29.97 12.19 -0.33
C GLY A 108 30.83 12.79 -1.44
N ASN A 109 32.00 12.18 -1.70
CA ASN A 109 32.88 12.66 -2.76
C ASN A 109 32.30 12.27 -4.13
N PRO A 110 32.09 13.22 -5.06
CA PRO A 110 31.60 12.91 -6.41
C PRO A 110 32.43 11.84 -7.15
N ALA A 111 33.72 11.71 -6.84
CA ALA A 111 34.59 10.68 -7.41
C ALA A 111 34.18 9.25 -7.00
N ASP A 112 33.47 9.09 -5.89
CA ASP A 112 32.99 7.79 -5.39
C ASP A 112 31.73 7.32 -6.13
N GLY A 113 31.12 8.17 -6.96
CA GLY A 113 29.94 7.83 -7.77
C GLY A 113 28.68 7.49 -6.98
N ARG A 114 28.62 7.83 -5.69
CA ARG A 114 27.50 7.49 -4.81
C ARG A 114 26.32 8.43 -5.00
N VAL A 115 25.15 7.86 -5.23
CA VAL A 115 23.91 8.59 -5.50
C VAL A 115 22.80 8.08 -4.57
N HIS A 116 22.09 8.99 -3.91
CA HIS A 116 20.85 8.69 -3.21
C HIS A 116 19.68 8.88 -4.16
N PHE A 117 18.90 7.82 -4.36
CA PHE A 117 17.64 7.87 -5.08
C PHE A 117 16.48 7.99 -4.11
N THR A 118 15.63 8.97 -4.37
CA THR A 118 14.32 9.12 -3.73
C THR A 118 13.26 9.00 -4.82
N THR A 119 12.28 8.14 -4.65
CA THR A 119 11.25 7.85 -5.64
C THR A 119 9.88 7.73 -4.98
N VAL A 120 8.91 8.52 -5.43
CA VAL A 120 7.51 8.51 -4.95
C VAL A 120 6.56 8.34 -6.13
N PRO A 121 5.36 7.74 -5.93
CA PRO A 121 4.37 7.61 -7.00
C PRO A 121 3.75 8.99 -7.30
N LEU A 122 3.25 9.18 -8.52
CA LEU A 122 2.46 10.36 -8.92
C LEU A 122 1.06 9.97 -9.38
N THR A 123 0.96 8.83 -10.08
CA THR A 123 -0.29 8.20 -10.49
C THR A 123 -0.17 6.68 -10.33
N GLY A 124 -1.28 5.98 -10.20
CA GLY A 124 -1.30 4.52 -10.23
C GLY A 124 -2.64 3.91 -10.57
N THR A 125 -2.61 2.62 -10.83
CA THR A 125 -3.78 1.84 -11.22
C THR A 125 -3.98 0.65 -10.27
N MET A 126 -5.23 0.33 -9.98
CA MET A 126 -5.63 -0.90 -9.29
C MET A 126 -6.71 -1.64 -10.08
N SER A 127 -6.45 -2.89 -10.44
CA SER A 127 -7.39 -3.72 -11.19
C SER A 127 -7.80 -4.93 -10.35
N PHE A 128 -9.11 -5.19 -10.25
CA PHE A 128 -9.66 -6.30 -9.47
C PHE A 128 -10.54 -7.21 -10.31
N ASP A 129 -10.50 -8.52 -10.04
CA ASP A 129 -11.38 -9.45 -10.73
C ASP A 129 -12.84 -9.27 -10.23
N ILE A 130 -13.72 -8.92 -11.16
CA ILE A 130 -15.14 -8.74 -10.89
C ILE A 130 -15.82 -10.03 -10.42
N PHE A 131 -15.32 -11.20 -10.81
CA PHE A 131 -15.85 -12.49 -10.35
C PHE A 131 -15.52 -12.78 -8.88
N ASP A 132 -14.54 -12.05 -8.32
CA ASP A 132 -14.11 -12.15 -6.93
C ASP A 132 -14.65 -11.04 -6.02
N ALA A 133 -15.39 -10.09 -6.59
CA ALA A 133 -16.00 -8.97 -5.86
C ALA A 133 -16.94 -9.36 -4.70
N GLY A 134 -17.47 -10.59 -4.73
CA GLY A 134 -18.35 -11.12 -3.69
C GLY A 134 -17.63 -11.86 -2.56
N ARG A 135 -16.30 -11.99 -2.62
CA ARG A 135 -15.54 -12.75 -1.63
C ARG A 135 -15.36 -11.96 -0.34
N ALA A 136 -15.21 -12.69 0.77
CA ALA A 136 -15.02 -12.07 2.08
C ALA A 136 -13.64 -11.41 2.27
N ASP A 137 -12.65 -11.76 1.44
CA ASP A 137 -11.30 -11.17 1.44
C ASP A 137 -11.17 -9.99 0.46
N PHE A 138 -12.17 -9.73 -0.39
CA PHE A 138 -12.10 -8.67 -1.41
C PHE A 138 -11.81 -7.29 -0.80
N GLU A 139 -12.42 -6.97 0.34
CA GLU A 139 -12.16 -5.71 1.04
C GLU A 139 -10.70 -5.61 1.49
N SER A 140 -10.14 -6.64 2.12
CA SER A 140 -8.72 -6.63 2.49
C SER A 140 -7.80 -6.57 1.27
N THR A 141 -8.16 -7.22 0.16
CA THR A 141 -7.39 -7.13 -1.09
C THR A 141 -7.38 -5.70 -1.62
N VAL A 142 -8.51 -4.98 -1.60
CA VAL A 142 -8.53 -3.57 -2.04
C VAL A 142 -7.60 -2.68 -1.20
N PHE A 143 -7.56 -2.91 0.11
CA PHE A 143 -6.67 -2.15 1.00
C PHE A 143 -5.20 -2.49 0.75
N HIS A 144 -4.91 -3.77 0.52
CA HIS A 144 -3.58 -4.29 0.19
C HIS A 144 -3.05 -3.68 -1.11
N GLU A 145 -3.82 -3.79 -2.19
CA GLU A 145 -3.46 -3.27 -3.51
C GLU A 145 -3.25 -1.74 -3.50
N MET A 146 -4.05 -1.00 -2.73
CA MET A 146 -3.85 0.45 -2.59
C MET A 146 -2.49 0.78 -1.94
N ALA A 147 -1.99 -0.06 -1.04
CA ALA A 147 -0.65 0.09 -0.46
C ALA A 147 0.45 -0.05 -1.52
N HIS A 148 0.26 -0.93 -2.51
CA HIS A 148 1.22 -1.10 -3.60
C HIS A 148 1.26 0.12 -4.52
N VAL A 149 0.12 0.78 -4.78
CA VAL A 149 0.11 2.08 -5.47
C VAL A 149 0.85 3.15 -4.67
N LEU A 150 0.69 3.15 -3.35
CA LEU A 150 1.41 4.04 -2.43
C LEU A 150 2.93 3.76 -2.41
N GLY A 151 3.41 2.68 -3.03
CA GLY A 151 4.84 2.41 -3.18
C GLY A 151 5.36 1.31 -2.25
N PHE A 152 4.50 0.69 -1.44
CA PHE A 152 4.88 -0.46 -0.64
C PHE A 152 5.23 -1.63 -1.57
N GLY A 153 6.40 -2.24 -1.39
CA GLY A 153 6.91 -3.31 -2.25
C GLY A 153 7.41 -2.81 -3.61
N THR A 154 6.59 -2.03 -4.32
CA THR A 154 6.81 -1.59 -5.70
C THR A 154 7.95 -0.58 -5.86
N LEU A 155 8.22 0.26 -4.84
CA LEU A 155 9.27 1.30 -4.91
C LEU A 155 10.49 1.02 -4.01
N TRP A 156 10.55 -0.14 -3.37
CA TRP A 156 11.62 -0.47 -2.41
C TRP A 156 13.02 -0.51 -3.03
N THR A 157 13.14 -0.99 -4.28
CA THR A 157 14.44 -1.10 -4.98
C THR A 157 14.85 0.19 -5.68
N LEU A 158 13.91 1.11 -5.89
CA LEU A 158 14.10 2.43 -6.50
C LEU A 158 14.43 3.53 -5.47
N ASN A 159 14.34 3.21 -4.18
CA ASN A 159 14.70 4.09 -3.08
C ASN A 159 15.95 3.58 -2.37
N GLY A 160 16.86 4.48 -2.02
CA GLY A 160 18.08 4.19 -1.27
C GLY A 160 19.36 4.63 -1.99
N ILE A 161 20.51 4.08 -1.60
CA ILE A 161 21.81 4.54 -2.10
C ILE A 161 22.33 3.57 -3.16
N ASN A 162 22.74 4.08 -4.32
CA ASN A 162 23.56 3.35 -5.26
C ASN A 162 25.02 3.82 -5.10
N ASP A 163 25.94 2.90 -4.82
CA ASP A 163 27.38 3.19 -4.70
C ASP A 163 28.23 2.61 -5.85
N GLY A 164 27.61 2.28 -6.99
CA GLY A 164 28.27 1.78 -8.19
C GLY A 164 28.63 0.28 -8.14
N ALA A 165 28.70 -0.33 -6.96
CA ALA A 165 28.98 -1.76 -6.78
C ALA A 165 27.87 -2.50 -6.02
N ASN A 166 27.13 -1.81 -5.16
CA ASN A 166 26.05 -2.35 -4.35
C ASN A 166 24.87 -1.37 -4.37
N ASN A 167 23.70 -1.83 -4.83
CA ASN A 167 22.47 -1.08 -4.57
C ASN A 167 22.09 -1.27 -3.10
N GLN A 168 22.32 -0.26 -2.27
CA GLN A 168 21.89 -0.17 -0.87
C GLN A 168 20.48 0.43 -0.84
N GLY A 169 19.56 -0.22 -1.54
CA GLY A 169 18.15 0.13 -1.54
C GLY A 169 17.49 -0.11 -0.18
N LEU A 170 16.19 0.17 -0.07
CA LEU A 170 15.39 -0.23 1.09
C LEU A 170 15.35 -1.76 1.25
N LEU A 171 15.54 -2.49 0.16
CA LEU A 171 15.65 -3.95 0.13
C LEU A 171 17.11 -4.38 -0.12
N GLN A 172 17.65 -5.25 0.75
CA GLN A 172 19.06 -5.68 0.68
C GLN A 172 19.23 -7.19 0.90
N ALA A 173 20.21 -7.79 0.22
CA ALA A 173 20.60 -9.17 0.46
C ALA A 173 21.16 -9.36 1.89
N ARG A 174 20.62 -10.32 2.63
CA ARG A 174 21.01 -10.71 3.99
C ARG A 174 21.00 -12.25 4.09
N PRO A 175 21.50 -12.84 5.20
CA PRO A 175 21.29 -14.27 5.43
C PRO A 175 19.79 -14.61 5.39
N GLY A 176 19.42 -15.63 4.61
CA GLY A 176 18.03 -16.05 4.44
C GLY A 176 17.26 -15.35 3.31
N GLY A 177 17.87 -14.43 2.57
CA GLY A 177 17.26 -13.79 1.41
C GLY A 177 17.43 -12.27 1.40
N PHE A 178 16.68 -11.59 0.54
CA PHE A 178 16.53 -10.14 0.64
C PHE A 178 15.67 -9.79 1.84
N GLN A 179 15.97 -8.66 2.48
CA GLN A 179 15.30 -8.17 3.68
C GLN A 179 15.17 -6.66 3.62
N TYR A 180 14.13 -6.11 4.23
CA TYR A 180 13.88 -4.68 4.25
C TYR A 180 14.66 -4.01 5.37
N VAL A 181 15.33 -2.90 5.07
CA VAL A 181 16.24 -2.20 6.00
C VAL A 181 15.94 -0.71 6.14
N GLY A 182 14.80 -0.25 5.59
CA GLY A 182 14.32 1.10 5.81
C GLY A 182 14.23 1.43 7.29
N ARG A 183 14.64 2.64 7.64
CA ARG A 183 14.93 3.03 9.01
C ARG A 183 13.65 3.08 9.83
N ASN A 184 12.59 3.67 9.29
CA ASN A 184 11.33 3.86 9.98
C ASN A 184 10.58 2.53 10.14
N ALA A 185 10.54 1.70 9.09
CA ALA A 185 9.94 0.36 9.19
C ALA A 185 10.67 -0.52 10.22
N LEU A 186 12.00 -0.44 10.27
CA LEU A 186 12.79 -1.21 11.23
C LEU A 186 12.52 -0.78 12.68
N LEU A 187 12.37 0.52 12.93
CA LEU A 187 11.98 1.03 14.24
C LEU A 187 10.57 0.57 14.63
N GLY A 188 9.61 0.65 13.69
CA GLY A 188 8.23 0.18 13.91
C GLY A 188 8.19 -1.31 14.22
N PHE A 189 8.87 -2.12 13.40
CA PHE A 189 8.99 -3.56 13.62
C PHE A 189 9.63 -3.89 14.97
N ARG A 190 10.75 -3.26 15.34
CA ARG A 190 11.41 -3.46 16.64
C ARG A 190 10.50 -3.12 17.82
N SER A 191 9.69 -2.08 17.69
CA SER A 191 8.77 -1.62 18.72
C SER A 191 7.61 -2.61 18.88
N GLU A 192 6.91 -2.93 17.79
CA GLU A 192 5.67 -3.71 17.82
C GLU A 192 5.92 -5.21 18.02
N SER A 193 7.02 -5.75 17.47
CA SER A 193 7.37 -7.17 17.61
C SER A 193 8.15 -7.48 18.90
N GLY A 194 8.58 -6.48 19.67
CA GLY A 194 9.48 -6.68 20.81
C GLY A 194 10.89 -7.18 20.45
N HIS A 195 11.22 -7.36 19.16
CA HIS A 195 12.55 -7.75 18.71
C HIS A 195 13.47 -6.54 18.55
N HIS A 196 13.79 -5.88 19.66
CA HIS A 196 14.52 -4.60 19.68
C HIS A 196 15.91 -4.63 19.03
N ARG A 197 16.51 -5.81 18.84
CA ARG A 197 17.81 -6.02 18.18
C ARG A 197 17.72 -6.48 16.72
N ALA A 198 16.54 -6.54 16.13
CA ALA A 198 16.37 -6.88 14.71
C ALA A 198 17.17 -5.89 13.86
N ASN A 199 17.85 -6.34 12.80
CA ASN A 199 18.62 -5.43 11.92
C ASN A 199 17.95 -5.22 10.55
N TYR A 200 16.79 -5.83 10.37
CA TYR A 200 15.95 -5.77 9.18
C TYR A 200 14.53 -6.20 9.55
N VAL A 201 13.59 -5.91 8.66
CA VAL A 201 12.22 -6.40 8.68
C VAL A 201 12.12 -7.59 7.71
N PRO A 202 11.63 -8.77 8.16
CA PRO A 202 11.52 -9.95 7.32
C PRO A 202 10.62 -9.77 6.09
N THR A 203 11.13 -10.05 4.89
CA THR A 203 10.33 -10.00 3.63
C THR A 203 10.05 -11.38 3.05
N GLU A 204 9.00 -11.48 2.26
CA GLU A 204 8.68 -12.69 1.50
C GLU A 204 9.72 -12.87 0.39
N ASN A 205 10.34 -14.05 0.30
CA ASN A 205 11.43 -14.34 -0.63
C ASN A 205 11.06 -15.39 -1.69
N GLY A 206 9.87 -15.99 -1.59
CA GLY A 206 9.32 -16.92 -2.58
C GLY A 206 7.92 -16.53 -3.04
N GLY A 207 7.21 -17.45 -3.70
CA GLY A 207 5.89 -17.17 -4.29
C GLY A 207 5.93 -16.66 -5.74
N GLY A 208 7.12 -16.45 -6.30
CA GLY A 208 7.31 -16.00 -7.69
C GLY A 208 7.44 -14.48 -7.78
N ALA A 209 7.51 -13.97 -9.01
CA ALA A 209 7.70 -12.53 -9.25
C ALA A 209 6.57 -11.68 -8.66
N GLY A 210 5.35 -12.25 -8.59
CA GLY A 210 4.09 -11.74 -8.01
C GLY A 210 4.07 -11.45 -6.52
N THR A 211 5.06 -11.95 -5.79
CA THR A 211 4.94 -12.09 -4.35
C THR A 211 6.27 -11.89 -3.64
N ALA A 212 7.34 -12.45 -4.19
CA ALA A 212 8.66 -12.29 -3.62
C ALA A 212 9.08 -10.81 -3.68
N LEU A 213 9.68 -10.33 -2.60
CA LEU A 213 10.34 -9.03 -2.49
C LEU A 213 9.40 -7.80 -2.47
N GLY A 214 8.10 -7.98 -2.71
CA GLY A 214 7.07 -6.94 -2.60
C GLY A 214 6.29 -6.96 -1.28
N HIS A 215 6.48 -8.01 -0.46
CA HIS A 215 5.64 -8.30 0.71
C HIS A 215 6.43 -8.57 1.98
N TRP A 216 5.76 -8.43 3.12
CA TRP A 216 6.27 -8.97 4.37
C TRP A 216 6.26 -10.50 4.37
N ALA A 217 7.24 -11.08 5.06
CA ALA A 217 7.35 -12.52 5.23
C ALA A 217 6.09 -13.05 5.92
N GLY A 218 5.40 -14.03 5.32
CA GLY A 218 4.18 -14.58 5.93
C GLY A 218 3.59 -15.80 5.24
N GLY A 219 4.01 -16.12 4.02
CA GLY A 219 3.59 -17.34 3.32
C GLY A 219 4.75 -18.29 3.14
N THR A 220 5.48 -18.17 2.03
CA THR A 220 6.63 -19.07 1.74
C THR A 220 7.84 -18.80 2.64
N SER A 221 7.87 -17.63 3.25
CA SER A 221 8.82 -17.24 4.30
C SER A 221 8.05 -17.08 5.61
N PRO A 222 7.81 -18.15 6.38
CA PRO A 222 7.02 -18.07 7.60
C PRO A 222 7.59 -17.05 8.59
N ASN A 223 6.72 -16.25 9.18
CA ASN A 223 7.12 -15.26 10.18
C ASN A 223 6.11 -15.22 11.33
N TRP A 224 6.63 -15.37 12.55
CA TRP A 224 5.80 -15.45 13.75
C TRP A 224 5.03 -14.15 14.07
N PHE A 225 5.50 -13.00 13.57
CA PHE A 225 4.90 -11.69 13.82
C PHE A 225 3.85 -11.33 12.78
N PHE A 226 4.22 -11.43 11.49
CA PHE A 226 3.37 -11.05 10.37
C PHE A 226 2.29 -12.08 10.04
N ALA A 227 2.59 -13.38 10.18
CA ALA A 227 1.61 -14.44 9.96
C ALA A 227 1.84 -15.57 10.98
N PRO A 228 1.47 -15.35 12.26
CA PRO A 228 1.63 -16.36 13.29
C PRO A 228 0.93 -17.67 12.90
N ALA A 229 1.61 -18.80 13.11
CA ALA A 229 1.13 -20.13 12.74
C ALA A 229 -0.20 -20.55 13.42
N ASN A 230 -0.61 -19.84 14.48
CA ASN A 230 -1.90 -20.06 15.13
C ASN A 230 -3.09 -19.40 14.41
N GLY A 231 -2.87 -18.68 13.31
CA GLY A 231 -3.90 -18.02 12.52
C GLY A 231 -4.67 -16.93 13.26
N SER A 232 -4.11 -16.39 14.35
CA SER A 232 -4.82 -15.41 15.21
C SER A 232 -5.01 -14.05 14.53
N ARG A 233 -4.10 -13.67 13.64
CA ARG A 233 -4.12 -12.48 12.80
C ARG A 233 -3.10 -12.66 11.67
N ALA A 234 -3.18 -11.83 10.64
CA ALA A 234 -2.12 -11.70 9.65
C ALA A 234 -1.92 -10.24 9.25
N GLU A 235 -0.71 -9.86 8.94
CA GLU A 235 -0.40 -8.52 8.46
C GLU A 235 -0.90 -8.39 7.02
N LEU A 236 -1.58 -7.27 6.76
CA LEU A 236 -2.27 -6.99 5.50
C LEU A 236 -1.36 -7.20 4.29
N MET A 237 -0.11 -6.74 4.36
CA MET A 237 0.91 -6.75 3.32
C MET A 237 1.76 -8.03 3.30
N THR A 238 1.25 -9.14 3.85
CA THR A 238 1.80 -10.46 3.57
C THR A 238 1.35 -10.94 2.19
N GLY A 239 2.24 -11.63 1.47
CA GLY A 239 2.01 -12.00 0.06
C GLY A 239 0.98 -13.10 -0.19
N PHE A 240 0.31 -13.59 0.86
CA PHE A 240 -0.68 -14.65 0.78
C PHE A 240 -1.82 -14.37 1.73
N ALA A 241 -3.04 -14.37 1.22
CA ALA A 241 -4.22 -14.30 2.07
C ALA A 241 -4.26 -15.52 3.01
N THR A 242 -4.43 -15.28 4.31
CA THR A 242 -4.42 -16.33 5.33
C THR A 242 -5.81 -16.65 5.89
N GLY A 243 -6.83 -15.86 5.54
CA GLY A 243 -8.17 -15.91 6.14
C GLY A 243 -8.21 -15.49 7.62
N ALA A 244 -7.06 -15.16 8.22
CA ALA A 244 -7.00 -14.60 9.56
C ALA A 244 -7.43 -13.12 9.56
N PRO A 245 -7.84 -12.56 10.70
CA PRO A 245 -8.08 -11.13 10.82
C PRO A 245 -6.85 -10.31 10.41
N SER A 246 -7.02 -9.41 9.43
CA SER A 246 -5.93 -8.56 8.96
C SER A 246 -5.63 -7.40 9.91
N PHE A 247 -4.36 -7.01 10.01
CA PHE A 247 -3.91 -5.78 10.67
C PHE A 247 -2.83 -5.08 9.85
N VAL A 248 -2.60 -3.78 10.09
CA VAL A 248 -1.48 -3.03 9.51
C VAL A 248 -0.49 -2.70 10.61
N SER A 249 0.75 -3.15 10.44
CA SER A 249 1.83 -3.00 11.41
C SER A 249 2.46 -1.60 11.40
N GLU A 250 3.11 -1.20 12.49
CA GLU A 250 3.98 -0.01 12.51
C GLU A 250 5.18 -0.17 11.56
N ALA A 251 5.55 -1.42 11.21
CA ALA A 251 6.52 -1.67 10.16
C ALA A 251 6.00 -1.21 8.78
N THR A 252 4.72 -1.44 8.48
CA THR A 252 4.09 -0.97 7.24
C THR A 252 3.98 0.55 7.18
N TRP A 253 3.52 1.19 8.26
CA TRP A 253 3.49 2.66 8.35
C TRP A 253 4.89 3.27 8.24
N GLY A 254 5.88 2.65 8.88
CA GLY A 254 7.28 3.04 8.73
C GLY A 254 7.79 2.88 7.30
N ALA A 255 7.41 1.81 6.60
CA ALA A 255 7.79 1.60 5.21
C ALA A 255 7.19 2.67 4.28
N MET A 256 5.97 3.15 4.55
CA MET A 256 5.39 4.28 3.83
C MET A 256 6.21 5.57 4.07
N ALA A 257 6.61 5.83 5.32
CA ALA A 257 7.48 6.97 5.62
C ALA A 257 8.87 6.86 4.96
N ASP A 258 9.46 5.66 4.93
CA ASP A 258 10.74 5.39 4.26
C ASP A 258 10.67 5.60 2.73
N VAL A 259 9.50 5.41 2.10
CA VAL A 259 9.26 5.72 0.67
C VAL A 259 9.16 7.23 0.42
N GLY A 260 8.62 8.00 1.37
CA GLY A 260 8.53 9.45 1.26
C GLY A 260 7.19 10.07 1.68
N TRP A 261 6.31 9.32 2.34
CA TRP A 261 5.05 9.82 2.85
C TRP A 261 5.19 10.51 4.21
N ALA A 262 4.41 11.56 4.44
CA ALA A 262 4.19 12.11 5.78
C ALA A 262 3.18 11.23 6.51
N VAL A 263 3.65 10.46 7.50
CA VAL A 263 2.81 9.53 8.26
C VAL A 263 2.61 10.05 9.68
N GLU A 264 1.35 10.23 10.07
CA GLU A 264 0.97 10.64 11.42
C GLU A 264 1.57 9.68 12.46
N GLY A 265 2.17 10.28 13.48
CA GLY A 265 2.84 9.56 14.55
C GLY A 265 4.26 9.12 14.21
N ILE A 266 4.80 9.40 13.02
CA ILE A 266 6.20 9.13 12.64
C ILE A 266 6.90 10.45 12.32
N ASN A 267 7.97 10.76 13.06
CA ASN A 267 8.80 11.91 12.75
C ASN A 267 9.70 11.60 11.52
N PRO A 268 9.63 12.38 10.43
CA PRO A 268 10.38 12.09 9.21
C PRO A 268 11.90 12.28 9.35
N ASN A 269 12.37 13.03 10.36
CA ASN A 269 13.79 13.34 10.53
C ASN A 269 14.54 12.27 11.33
N ASP A 270 13.86 11.64 12.29
CA ASP A 270 14.47 10.67 13.21
C ASP A 270 13.64 9.41 13.41
N GLY A 271 12.58 9.19 12.63
CA GLY A 271 11.72 8.01 12.67
C GLY A 271 11.15 7.68 14.04
N SER A 272 11.20 8.62 14.99
CA SER A 272 10.65 8.42 16.31
C SER A 272 9.14 8.39 16.20
N PHE A 273 8.54 7.41 16.86
CA PHE A 273 7.10 7.34 16.99
C PHE A 273 6.69 8.33 18.08
N THR A 274 6.05 9.45 17.72
CA THR A 274 5.60 10.42 18.71
C THR A 274 4.39 9.84 19.43
N ASN A 275 4.55 9.52 20.71
CA ASN A 275 3.52 8.93 21.53
C ASN A 275 2.43 9.98 21.86
N SER A 276 1.53 10.29 20.93
CA SER A 276 0.27 10.97 21.21
C SER A 276 -0.83 9.92 21.17
N THR A 277 -0.97 9.22 22.29
CA THR A 277 -2.00 8.21 22.58
C THR A 277 -2.03 7.03 21.61
N PHE A 278 -1.87 5.81 22.13
CA PHE A 278 -2.42 4.59 21.53
C PHE A 278 -3.96 4.69 21.49
N GLY A 279 -4.47 5.64 20.71
CA GLY A 279 -5.87 5.87 20.42
C GLY A 279 -6.24 4.84 19.38
N THR A 280 -7.05 3.88 19.81
CA THR A 280 -7.83 2.98 18.97
C THR A 280 -8.35 3.70 17.72
N SER A 281 -7.72 3.50 16.57
CA SER A 281 -8.21 3.95 15.25
C SER A 281 -8.36 2.73 14.34
N PRO A 282 -9.40 2.68 13.50
CA PRO A 282 -10.18 1.47 13.32
C PRO A 282 -9.69 0.66 12.12
N PHE A 283 -9.05 -0.45 12.41
CA PHE A 283 -9.79 -1.68 12.15
C PHE A 283 -10.49 -2.05 13.47
N PRO A 284 -11.75 -2.53 13.48
CA PRO A 284 -12.26 -3.22 14.65
C PRO A 284 -11.22 -4.29 15.01
N LYS A 285 -10.85 -4.39 16.30
CA LYS A 285 -9.87 -5.34 16.87
C LYS A 285 -10.20 -6.83 16.63
N SER A 286 -11.03 -7.15 15.64
CA SER A 286 -11.29 -8.48 15.12
C SER A 286 -12.10 -8.34 13.82
N TYR A 287 -11.47 -8.34 12.65
CA TYR A 287 -12.19 -8.69 11.43
C TYR A 287 -12.32 -10.21 11.38
N ARG A 288 -13.47 -10.75 11.78
CA ARG A 288 -13.76 -12.19 11.65
C ARG A 288 -14.23 -12.48 10.21
N GLY A 289 -13.28 -12.46 9.27
CA GLY A 289 -13.48 -13.06 7.94
C GLY A 289 -13.48 -14.58 8.06
N ALA A 290 -14.36 -15.26 7.33
CA ALA A 290 -14.49 -16.71 7.39
C ALA A 290 -13.18 -17.41 6.95
N ALA A 291 -12.83 -18.49 7.64
CA ALA A 291 -11.67 -19.31 7.34
C ALA A 291 -11.72 -19.82 5.90
N PHE A 292 -10.68 -19.54 5.12
CA PHE A 292 -10.42 -20.18 3.83
C PHE A 292 -9.20 -21.08 3.95
N ASN A 293 -9.35 -22.33 3.51
CA ASN A 293 -8.27 -23.27 3.34
C ASN A 293 -7.77 -23.22 1.89
N GLN A 294 -7.23 -22.10 1.37
CA GLN A 294 -6.32 -22.09 0.22
C GLN A 294 -5.48 -20.82 0.21
N PHE A 295 -4.15 -20.99 0.16
CA PHE A 295 -3.17 -19.91 -0.01
C PHE A 295 -3.13 -19.52 -1.50
N SER A 296 -3.85 -18.47 -1.90
CA SER A 296 -3.60 -17.83 -3.19
C SER A 296 -2.55 -16.75 -2.98
N ALA A 297 -1.50 -16.78 -3.80
CA ALA A 297 -0.53 -15.70 -3.89
C ALA A 297 -1.27 -14.41 -4.29
N VAL A 298 -0.95 -13.29 -3.63
CA VAL A 298 -1.33 -11.98 -4.18
C VAL A 298 -0.51 -11.79 -5.47
N PRO A 299 -1.13 -11.49 -6.62
CA PRO A 299 -0.43 -11.27 -7.90
C PRO A 299 0.18 -9.87 -8.00
N GLU A 300 1.27 -9.73 -8.76
CA GLU A 300 1.93 -8.43 -8.98
C GLU A 300 1.00 -7.44 -9.71
N PRO A 301 1.13 -6.11 -9.47
CA PRO A 301 0.86 -5.10 -10.49
C PRO A 301 1.40 -5.46 -11.88
N SER A 302 0.65 -5.07 -12.91
CA SER A 302 1.12 -5.04 -14.30
C SER A 302 2.36 -4.13 -14.54
N SER A 303 2.87 -3.43 -13.53
CA SER A 303 4.10 -2.60 -13.55
C SER A 303 5.40 -3.41 -13.47
N ILE A 304 5.54 -4.50 -14.25
CA ILE A 304 6.78 -5.29 -14.40
C ILE A 304 7.95 -4.50 -15.04
N ALA A 305 7.80 -3.22 -15.37
CA ALA A 305 8.78 -2.52 -16.20
C ALA A 305 10.15 -2.23 -15.56
N PHE A 306 10.35 -2.30 -14.23
CA PHE A 306 11.61 -1.80 -13.63
C PHE A 306 12.51 -2.81 -12.89
N ILE A 307 12.14 -4.08 -12.77
CA ILE A 307 13.04 -5.11 -12.21
C ILE A 307 14.26 -5.39 -13.14
N GLY A 308 14.22 -4.92 -14.38
CA GLY A 308 15.18 -5.25 -15.44
C GLY A 308 16.60 -4.65 -15.33
N LEU A 309 16.85 -3.55 -14.60
CA LEU A 309 18.15 -2.85 -14.74
C LEU A 309 19.21 -3.19 -13.67
N GLY A 310 18.84 -3.80 -12.54
CA GLY A 310 19.80 -4.10 -11.45
C GLY A 310 20.15 -5.56 -11.23
N MET A 311 19.25 -6.50 -11.57
CA MET A 311 19.36 -7.91 -11.14
C MET A 311 19.95 -8.86 -12.19
N LEU A 312 20.00 -8.46 -13.47
CA LEU A 312 20.60 -9.27 -14.55
C LEU A 312 22.10 -9.53 -14.35
N GLY A 313 22.79 -8.71 -13.55
CA GLY A 313 24.21 -8.88 -13.22
C GLY A 313 24.51 -9.96 -12.16
N LEU A 314 23.58 -10.27 -11.25
CA LEU A 314 23.85 -11.18 -10.12
C LEU A 314 23.49 -12.64 -10.39
N ILE A 315 22.64 -12.95 -11.36
CA ILE A 315 22.25 -14.34 -11.67
C ILE A 315 23.28 -15.04 -12.58
N ALA A 316 24.18 -14.30 -13.24
CA ALA A 316 25.12 -14.88 -14.21
C ALA A 316 26.43 -15.43 -13.63
N ARG A 317 26.71 -15.31 -12.32
CA ARG A 317 27.97 -15.82 -11.73
C ARG A 317 27.80 -16.89 -10.66
N ARG A 318 27.08 -17.95 -11.02
CA ARG A 318 27.27 -19.28 -10.41
C ARG A 318 27.26 -20.38 -11.47
N LYS A 319 28.28 -20.39 -12.33
CA LYS A 319 28.72 -21.60 -13.05
C LYS A 319 30.22 -21.81 -12.85
N ARG A 320 30.50 -22.79 -11.98
CA ARG A 320 31.67 -23.68 -11.85
C ARG A 320 32.94 -23.30 -12.64
N ALA A 321 34.00 -22.97 -11.90
CA ALA A 321 35.25 -23.75 -11.80
C ALA A 321 35.88 -23.43 -10.44
#